data_AF-J0CTY5-F1
#
_entry.id   AF-J0CTY5-F1
#
_cell.length_a   1.000
_cell.length_b   1.000
_cell.length_c   1.000
_cell.angle_alpha   90.00
_cell.angle_beta   90.00
_cell.angle_gamma   90.00
#
_symmetry.space_group_name_H-M   'P 1'
#
loop_
_entity.id
_entity.type
_entity.pdbx_description
1 polymer ?
#
loop_
_entity_poly.entity_id
_entity_poly.type
_entity_poly.pdbx_seq_one_letter_code
_entity_poly.pdbx_strand_id
1 'polypeptide(L)'
;WAIPKLHIHGHKEDCQYYFHFAYIPGSGRTCGEGIERKWPEINAAGMISKDANIGHREEILSDTQRDGDHKKAIGMGGCAALLYCIAD
;
A
#
# COMPACT_ATOMS: atom_id res chain seq x y z
N TRP A 1 -2.56 11.53 12.60
CA TRP A 1 -3.14 11.29 11.26
C TRP A 1 -2.14 11.72 10.21
N ALA A 2 -2.01 11.01 9.08
CA ALA A 2 -1.07 11.29 7.99
C ALA A 2 -1.76 11.02 6.63
N ILE A 3 -1.34 11.69 5.57
CA ILE A 3 -1.95 11.57 4.24
C ILE A 3 -0.95 10.95 3.24
N PRO A 4 -1.34 9.90 2.48
CA PRO A 4 -0.54 9.30 1.42
C PRO A 4 -0.02 10.32 0.39
N LYS A 5 1.17 10.04 -0.16
CA LYS A 5 1.93 11.01 -0.96
C LYS A 5 1.23 11.41 -2.26
N LEU A 6 0.48 10.52 -2.89
CA LEU A 6 -0.31 10.86 -4.07
C LEU A 6 -1.46 11.80 -3.67
N HIS A 7 -2.11 11.50 -2.54
CA HIS A 7 -3.30 12.21 -2.09
C HIS A 7 -3.01 13.60 -1.56
N ILE A 8 -1.91 13.76 -0.83
CA ILE A 8 -1.56 15.02 -0.17
C ILE A 8 -1.38 16.17 -1.16
N HIS A 9 -0.98 15.88 -2.40
CA HIS A 9 -0.89 16.88 -3.47
C HIS A 9 -2.24 17.51 -3.84
N GLY A 10 -3.36 16.83 -3.59
CA GLY A 10 -4.71 17.36 -3.80
C GLY A 10 -5.20 18.26 -2.66
N HIS A 11 -4.47 18.37 -1.55
CA HIS A 11 -4.83 19.22 -0.42
C HIS A 11 -4.17 20.60 -0.49
N LYS A 12 -4.78 21.57 0.20
CA LYS A 12 -4.21 22.90 0.42
C LYS A 12 -2.83 22.83 1.09
N GLU A 13 -2.00 23.85 0.87
CA GLU A 13 -0.60 23.88 1.30
C GLU A 13 -0.41 23.58 2.80
N ASP A 14 -1.22 24.18 3.67
CA ASP A 14 -1.17 23.90 5.12
C ASP A 14 -1.20 22.40 5.42
N CYS A 15 -2.12 21.67 4.76
CA CYS A 15 -2.27 20.23 4.98
C CYS A 15 -1.03 19.46 4.51
N GLN A 16 -0.37 19.92 3.45
CA GLN A 16 0.86 19.30 2.98
C GLN A 16 1.96 19.42 4.03
N TYR A 17 2.12 20.58 4.67
CA TYR A 17 3.11 20.73 5.74
C TYR A 17 2.79 19.91 6.99
N TYR A 18 1.52 19.86 7.40
CA TYR A 18 1.12 19.18 8.64
C TYR A 18 1.00 17.66 8.51
N PHE A 19 0.66 17.13 7.33
CA PHE A 19 0.29 15.72 7.17
C PHE A 19 1.12 14.93 6.16
N HIS A 20 2.08 15.56 5.48
CA HIS A 20 2.98 14.86 4.58
C HIS A 20 3.98 14.00 5.37
N PHE A 21 4.13 12.74 4.97
CA PHE A 21 5.00 11.76 5.64
C PHE A 21 6.46 12.20 5.81
N ALA A 22 6.97 13.10 4.95
CA ALA A 22 8.33 13.63 5.10
C ALA A 22 8.51 14.62 6.26
N TYR A 23 7.44 15.21 6.77
CA TYR A 23 7.48 16.22 7.83
C TYR A 23 7.00 15.68 9.19
N ILE A 24 6.50 14.44 9.25
CA ILE A 24 6.03 13.82 10.48
C ILE A 24 7.21 13.07 11.15
N PRO A 25 7.63 13.49 12.36
CA PRO A 25 8.69 12.80 13.09
C PRO A 25 8.36 11.34 13.35
N GLY A 26 9.36 10.45 13.21
CA GLY A 26 9.19 9.01 13.39
C GLY A 26 8.45 8.30 12.24
N SER A 27 8.07 9.02 11.19
CA SER A 27 7.49 8.39 10.02
C SER A 27 8.54 7.77 9.12
N GLY A 28 8.30 6.54 8.67
CA GLY A 28 9.12 5.91 7.64
C GLY A 28 9.00 6.64 6.30
N ARG A 29 10.05 6.61 5.48
CA ARG A 29 10.08 7.17 4.11
C ARG A 29 9.28 6.32 3.12
N THR A 30 8.04 6.00 3.47
CA THR A 30 7.11 5.24 2.65
C THR A 30 6.25 6.19 1.81
N CYS A 31 5.56 5.66 0.81
CA CYS A 31 4.58 6.44 0.03
C CYS A 31 3.20 6.52 0.69
N GLY A 32 2.88 5.61 1.62
CA GLY A 32 1.53 5.48 2.18
C GLY A 32 0.51 4.82 1.24
N GLU A 33 0.81 4.67 -0.06
CA GLU A 33 -0.12 4.16 -1.10
C GLU A 33 -0.22 2.62 -1.17
N GLY A 34 0.29 1.91 -0.16
CA GLY A 34 0.39 0.44 -0.21
C GLY A 34 -0.96 -0.26 -0.34
N ILE A 35 -2.02 0.30 0.23
CA ILE A 35 -3.38 -0.27 0.17
C ILE A 35 -4.02 -0.13 -1.21
N GLU A 36 -3.67 0.92 -1.95
CA GLU A 36 -4.28 1.22 -3.24
C GLU A 36 -3.55 0.56 -4.41
N ARG A 37 -2.25 0.29 -4.24
CA ARG A 37 -1.45 -0.38 -5.27
C ARG A 37 -1.98 -1.74 -5.70
N LYS A 38 -2.75 -2.42 -4.85
CA LYS A 38 -3.38 -3.71 -5.18
C LYS A 38 -4.73 -3.61 -5.89
N TRP A 39 -5.29 -2.41 -6.05
CA TRP A 39 -6.60 -2.25 -6.70
C TRP A 39 -6.67 -2.83 -8.12
N PRO A 40 -5.65 -2.69 -9.00
CA PRO A 40 -5.68 -3.32 -10.31
C PRO A 40 -5.82 -4.86 -10.23
N GLU A 41 -5.15 -5.47 -9.26
CA GLU A 41 -5.13 -6.92 -9.05
C GLU A 41 -6.49 -7.40 -8.51
N ILE A 42 -7.07 -6.69 -7.54
CA ILE A 42 -8.40 -6.99 -7.01
C ILE A 42 -9.47 -6.80 -8.08
N ASN A 43 -9.35 -5.76 -8.92
CA ASN A 43 -10.28 -5.55 -10.03
C ASN A 43 -10.21 -6.71 -11.03
N ALA A 44 -9.01 -7.21 -11.33
CA ALA A 44 -8.84 -8.40 -12.16
C ALA A 44 -9.45 -9.66 -11.53
N ALA A 45 -9.25 -9.89 -10.23
CA ALA A 45 -9.90 -10.97 -9.48
C ALA A 45 -11.44 -10.85 -9.50
N GLY A 46 -11.94 -9.62 -9.41
CA GLY A 46 -13.36 -9.31 -9.55
C GLY A 46 -13.93 -9.61 -10.94
N MET A 47 -13.11 -9.58 -12.00
CA MET A 47 -13.55 -9.97 -13.34
C MET A 47 -13.67 -11.49 -13.48
N ILE A 48 -12.64 -12.23 -13.04
CA ILE A 48 -12.60 -13.70 -13.19
C ILE A 48 -13.55 -14.44 -12.22
N SER A 49 -13.94 -13.79 -11.11
CA SER A 49 -14.85 -14.38 -10.12
C SER A 49 -16.34 -14.31 -10.50
N LYS A 50 -16.69 -13.62 -11.60
CA LYS A 50 -18.10 -13.46 -12.03
C LYS A 50 -18.73 -14.77 -12.52
N ASP A 51 -17.94 -15.60 -13.18
CA ASP A 51 -18.39 -16.87 -13.76
C ASP A 51 -18.06 -18.08 -12.87
N ALA A 52 -17.49 -17.82 -11.69
CA ALA A 52 -17.15 -18.83 -10.71
C ALA A 52 -18.38 -19.26 -9.88
N ASN A 53 -18.43 -20.54 -9.50
CA ASN A 53 -19.37 -20.98 -8.47
C ASN A 53 -19.04 -20.34 -7.11
N ILE A 54 -19.96 -20.41 -6.15
CA ILE A 54 -19.83 -19.72 -4.86
C ILE A 54 -18.54 -20.09 -4.13
N GLY A 55 -18.19 -21.38 -4.06
CA GLY A 55 -16.97 -21.83 -3.39
C GLY A 55 -15.71 -21.32 -4.10
N HIS A 56 -15.67 -21.46 -5.42
CA HIS A 56 -14.53 -21.03 -6.22
C HIS A 56 -14.34 -19.50 -6.23
N ARG A 57 -15.44 -18.75 -6.14
CA ARG A 57 -15.40 -17.29 -6.00
C ARG A 57 -14.69 -16.87 -4.72
N GLU A 58 -15.01 -17.52 -3.60
CA GLU A 58 -14.35 -17.24 -2.32
C GLU A 58 -12.85 -17.60 -2.36
N GLU A 59 -12.48 -18.70 -3.02
CA GLU A 59 -11.09 -19.09 -3.21
C GLU A 59 -10.31 -18.04 -4.02
N ILE A 60 -10.84 -17.60 -5.17
CA ILE A 60 -10.21 -16.57 -6.02
C ILE A 60 -9.92 -15.31 -5.21
N LEU A 61 -10.92 -14.81 -4.47
CA LEU A 61 -10.78 -13.57 -3.70
C LEU A 61 -9.82 -13.76 -2.51
N SER A 62 -9.87 -14.90 -1.84
CA SER A 62 -9.00 -15.20 -0.70
C SER A 62 -7.54 -15.34 -1.12
N ASP A 63 -7.26 -16.05 -2.22
CA ASP A 63 -5.90 -16.22 -2.72
C ASP A 63 -5.31 -14.92 -3.24
N THR A 64 -6.11 -14.09 -3.93
CA THR A 64 -5.66 -12.75 -4.37
C THR A 64 -5.26 -11.88 -3.18
N GLN A 65 -6.08 -11.86 -2.13
CA GLN A 65 -5.78 -11.09 -0.91
C GLN A 65 -4.53 -11.63 -0.20
N ARG A 66 -4.42 -12.96 -0.07
CA ARG A 66 -3.28 -13.62 0.58
C ARG A 66 -1.98 -13.37 -0.16
N ASP A 67 -1.97 -13.41 -1.49
CA ASP A 67 -0.80 -13.07 -2.30
C ASP A 67 -0.37 -11.60 -2.09
N GLY A 68 -1.33 -10.68 -2.08
CA GLY A 68 -1.05 -9.27 -1.78
C GLY A 68 -0.43 -9.06 -0.40
N ASP A 69 -0.93 -9.77 0.62
CA ASP A 69 -0.38 -9.72 1.98
C ASP A 69 1.01 -10.37 2.06
N HIS A 70 1.24 -11.47 1.34
CA HIS A 70 2.56 -12.10 1.23
C HIS A 70 3.58 -11.15 0.60
N LYS A 71 3.24 -10.53 -0.55
CA LYS A 71 4.07 -9.52 -1.24
C LYS A 71 4.38 -8.34 -0.32
N LYS A 72 3.41 -7.89 0.47
CA LYS A 72 3.61 -6.84 1.49
C LYS A 72 4.60 -7.29 2.56
N ALA A 73 4.44 -8.50 3.11
CA ALA A 73 5.31 -9.03 4.15
C ALA A 73 6.77 -9.15 3.68
N ILE A 74 7.00 -9.68 2.48
CA ILE A 74 8.36 -9.78 1.91
C ILE A 74 8.94 -8.40 1.55
N GLY A 75 8.11 -7.46 1.11
CA GLY A 75 8.53 -6.10 0.74
C GLY A 75 8.91 -5.22 1.93
N MET A 76 8.35 -5.49 3.11
CA MET A 76 8.68 -4.74 4.34
C MET A 76 10.12 -5.00 4.84
N GLY A 77 10.73 -6.13 4.49
CA GLY A 77 12.10 -6.48 4.88
C GLY A 77 13.19 -5.57 4.28
N GLY A 78 12.93 -4.93 3.13
CA GLY A 78 13.91 -4.05 2.48
C GLY A 78 14.09 -2.68 3.13
N CYS A 79 13.16 -2.25 3.98
CA CYS A 79 13.19 -0.90 4.58
C CYS A 79 14.12 -0.79 5.81
N ALA A 80 14.63 -1.92 6.35
CA ALA A 80 15.58 -1.92 7.46
C ALA A 80 17.04 -1.69 7.04
N ALA A 81 17.39 -1.94 5.76
CA ALA A 81 18.77 -1.84 5.27
C ALA A 81 19.21 -0.41 4.90
N LEU A 82 18.28 0.53 4.74
CA LEU A 82 18.58 1.93 4.39
C LEU A 82 18.93 2.82 5.58
N LEU A 83 18.86 2.31 6.82
CA LEU A 83 19.25 3.08 8.00
C LEU A 83 20.78 3.26 8.12
N TYR A 84 21.57 2.48 7.39
CA TYR A 84 23.04 2.52 7.47
C TYR A 84 23.69 3.48 6.46
N CYS A 85 22.96 4.04 5.49
CA CYS A 85 23.55 4.87 4.42
C CYS A 85 23.35 6.39 4.58
N ILE A 86 22.88 6.88 5.74
CA ILE A 86 22.71 8.33 6.00
C ILE A 86 23.45 8.75 7.30
N ALA A 87 24.33 7.90 7.83
CA ALA A 87 25.11 8.19 9.04
C ALA A 87 26.58 8.58 8.76
N ASP A 88 26.93 8.88 7.52
CA ASP A 88 28.19 9.52 7.10
C ASP A 88 27.91 10.81 6.33
#